data_AF-A0A2S4MDH1-F1
#
_entry.id   AF-A0A2S4MDH1-F1
#
_cell.length_a   1.000
_cell.length_b   1.000
_cell.length_c   1.000
_cell.angle_alpha   90.00
_cell.angle_beta   90.00
_cell.angle_gamma   90.00
#
_symmetry.space_group_name_H-M   'P 1'
#
loop_
_entity.id
_entity.type
_entity.pdbx_description
1 polymer ?
#
loop_
_entity_poly.entity_id
_entity_poly.type
_entity_poly.pdbx_seq_one_letter_code
_entity_poly.pdbx_strand_id
1 'polypeptide(L)'
;MLTREQIVEALKLAERAGIVLVCQGRAPGGYATRTVSAEDVAAHVVGEINLPALLNGLSPEEYEEWIRLDGGVQCYAQTKAKRRCECLAPGGTQRNAQAWKQLNETKPYCTIHGG
;
A
#
# COMPACT_ATOMS: atom_id res chain seq x y z
N MET A 1 -10.91 -0.08 -26.15
CA MET A 1 -10.50 -0.59 -24.82
C MET A 1 -11.33 -1.82 -24.53
N LEU A 2 -10.75 -2.86 -23.91
CA LEU A 2 -11.50 -4.01 -23.45
C LEU A 2 -12.41 -3.60 -22.29
N THR A 3 -13.60 -4.20 -22.19
CA THR A 3 -14.45 -4.03 -21.00
C THR A 3 -13.89 -4.82 -19.83
N ARG A 4 -14.30 -4.48 -18.61
CA ARG A 4 -13.92 -5.22 -17.40
C ARG A 4 -14.27 -6.71 -17.53
N GLU A 5 -15.44 -7.01 -18.06
CA GLU A 5 -15.94 -8.38 -18.24
C GLU A 5 -15.05 -9.17 -19.22
N GLN A 6 -14.66 -8.55 -20.34
CA GLN A 6 -13.75 -9.16 -21.31
C GLN A 6 -12.37 -9.47 -20.69
N ILE A 7 -11.88 -8.58 -19.83
CA ILE A 7 -10.60 -8.79 -19.12
C ILE A 7 -10.74 -9.95 -18.13
N VAL A 8 -11.80 -9.99 -17.32
CA VAL A 8 -12.05 -11.08 -16.36
C VAL A 8 -12.16 -12.42 -17.07
N GLU A 9 -12.90 -12.50 -18.17
CA GLU A 9 -13.07 -13.74 -18.94
C GLU A 9 -11.73 -14.28 -19.44
N ALA A 10 -10.90 -13.42 -20.05
CA ALA A 10 -9.59 -13.80 -20.55
C ALA A 10 -8.64 -14.27 -19.44
N LEU A 11 -8.61 -13.57 -18.31
CA LEU A 11 -7.77 -13.92 -17.17
C LEU A 11 -8.22 -15.23 -16.51
N LYS A 12 -9.53 -15.47 -16.38
CA LYS A 12 -10.07 -16.75 -15.88
C LYS A 12 -9.79 -17.92 -16.83
N LEU A 13 -9.67 -17.68 -18.13
CA LEU A 13 -9.24 -18.70 -19.07
C LEU A 13 -7.77 -19.08 -18.82
N ALA A 14 -6.92 -18.09 -18.55
CA ALA A 14 -5.53 -18.31 -18.17
C ALA A 14 -5.41 -19.10 -16.85
N GLU A 15 -6.18 -18.74 -15.83
CA GLU A 15 -6.21 -19.49 -14.55
C GLU A 15 -6.63 -20.94 -14.74
N ARG A 16 -7.65 -21.20 -15.58
CA ARG A 16 -8.07 -22.56 -15.93
C ARG A 16 -7.00 -23.37 -16.69
N ALA A 17 -6.08 -22.71 -17.36
CA ALA A 17 -4.91 -23.32 -17.98
C ALA A 17 -3.74 -23.54 -16.99
N GLY A 18 -3.92 -23.24 -15.70
CA GLY A 18 -2.91 -23.39 -14.66
C GLY A 18 -1.98 -22.18 -14.49
N ILE A 19 -2.31 -21.05 -15.10
CA ILE A 19 -1.52 -19.82 -14.97
C ILE A 19 -1.92 -19.11 -13.65
N VAL A 20 -0.92 -18.72 -12.87
CA VAL A 20 -1.13 -17.93 -11.65
C VAL A 20 -0.89 -16.46 -11.94
N LEU A 21 -1.86 -15.62 -11.60
CA LEU A 21 -1.74 -14.18 -11.73
C LEU A 21 -1.05 -13.60 -10.49
N VAL A 22 -0.05 -12.76 -10.74
CA VAL A 22 0.68 -12.05 -9.68
C VAL A 22 0.80 -10.57 -9.99
N CYS A 23 0.68 -9.74 -8.96
CA CYS A 23 0.98 -8.32 -9.01
C CYS A 23 2.29 -8.07 -8.28
N GLN A 24 3.21 -7.36 -8.94
CA GLN A 24 4.39 -6.80 -8.30
C GLN A 24 4.12 -5.34 -7.96
N GLY A 25 4.07 -5.04 -6.65
CA GLY A 25 3.89 -3.70 -6.12
C GLY A 25 5.17 -3.20 -5.45
N ARG A 26 5.32 -1.87 -5.33
CA ARG A 26 6.33 -1.29 -4.43
C ARG A 26 6.07 -1.76 -3.00
N ALA A 27 7.14 -1.92 -2.25
CA ALA A 27 7.10 -2.17 -0.82
C ALA A 27 8.33 -1.52 -0.18
N PRO A 28 8.34 -1.25 1.12
CA PRO A 28 9.55 -0.83 1.81
C PRO A 28 10.71 -1.80 1.54
N GLY A 29 11.86 -1.26 1.13
CA GLY A 29 13.02 -2.03 0.70
C GLY A 29 12.96 -2.58 -0.73
N GLY A 30 11.99 -2.15 -1.56
CA GLY A 30 11.97 -2.44 -3.00
C GLY A 30 10.59 -2.79 -3.55
N TYR A 31 10.36 -4.09 -3.75
CA TYR A 31 9.14 -4.63 -4.35
C TYR A 31 8.68 -5.89 -3.62
N ALA A 32 7.37 -6.12 -3.63
CA ALA A 32 6.75 -7.36 -3.17
C ALA A 32 5.87 -7.93 -4.26
N THR A 33 5.82 -9.26 -4.34
CA THR A 33 4.94 -10.00 -5.25
C THR A 33 3.81 -10.64 -4.44
N ARG A 34 2.58 -10.49 -4.94
CA ARG A 34 1.38 -11.09 -4.34
C ARG A 34 0.57 -11.76 -5.43
N THR A 35 -0.03 -12.90 -5.13
CA THR A 35 -1.07 -13.50 -5.97
C THR A 35 -2.33 -12.62 -5.96
N VAL A 36 -3.01 -12.56 -7.10
CA VAL A 36 -4.18 -11.69 -7.31
C VAL A 36 -5.26 -12.44 -8.08
N SER A 37 -6.51 -12.02 -7.91
CA SER A 37 -7.64 -12.56 -8.69
C SER A 37 -7.75 -11.89 -10.05
N ALA A 38 -8.36 -12.58 -11.01
CA ALA A 38 -8.74 -12.01 -12.30
C ALA A 38 -9.61 -10.74 -12.15
N GLU A 39 -10.54 -10.75 -11.19
CA GLU A 39 -11.44 -9.64 -10.90
C GLU A 39 -10.71 -8.40 -10.43
N ASP A 40 -9.75 -8.56 -9.52
CA ASP A 40 -8.96 -7.45 -8.98
C ASP A 40 -8.04 -6.86 -10.05
N VAL A 41 -7.42 -7.70 -10.88
CA VAL A 41 -6.63 -7.24 -12.02
C VAL A 41 -7.50 -6.45 -12.99
N ALA A 42 -8.68 -6.96 -13.34
CA ALA A 42 -9.59 -6.27 -14.24
C ALA A 42 -10.05 -4.92 -13.69
N ALA A 43 -10.47 -4.86 -12.41
CA ALA A 43 -10.86 -3.62 -11.74
C ALA A 43 -9.71 -2.61 -11.71
N HIS A 44 -8.48 -3.06 -11.49
CA HIS A 44 -7.30 -2.19 -11.52
C HIS A 44 -7.03 -1.62 -12.92
N VAL A 45 -7.08 -2.47 -13.95
CA VAL A 45 -6.83 -2.08 -15.34
C VAL A 45 -7.81 -1.02 -15.82
N VAL A 46 -9.08 -1.07 -15.38
CA VAL A 46 -10.09 -0.05 -15.72
C VAL A 46 -10.08 1.16 -14.77
N GLY A 47 -9.18 1.20 -13.80
CA GLY A 47 -8.98 2.33 -12.89
C GLY A 47 -9.96 2.41 -11.72
N GLU A 48 -10.69 1.33 -11.41
CA GLU A 48 -11.64 1.30 -10.28
C GLU A 48 -10.93 1.18 -8.92
N ILE A 49 -9.76 0.54 -8.88
CA ILE A 49 -9.02 0.29 -7.63
C ILE A 49 -7.51 0.58 -7.75
N ASN A 50 -6.90 0.92 -6.61
CA ASN A 50 -5.45 0.86 -6.43
C ASN A 50 -5.07 -0.54 -5.92
N LEU A 51 -4.69 -1.43 -6.85
CA LEU A 51 -4.42 -2.82 -6.54
C LEU A 51 -3.27 -3.02 -5.54
N PRO A 52 -2.11 -2.36 -5.67
CA PRO A 52 -1.05 -2.48 -4.67
C PRO A 52 -1.49 -2.06 -3.25
N ALA A 53 -2.29 -1.01 -3.12
CA ALA A 53 -2.83 -0.58 -1.83
C ALA A 53 -3.80 -1.63 -1.25
N LEU A 54 -4.74 -2.11 -2.07
CA LEU A 54 -5.71 -3.15 -1.69
C LEU A 54 -5.02 -4.41 -1.18
N LEU A 55 -4.00 -4.91 -1.91
CA LEU A 55 -3.26 -6.12 -1.54
C LEU A 55 -2.44 -6.00 -0.24
N ASN A 56 -2.23 -4.77 0.22
CA ASN A 56 -1.57 -4.48 1.50
C ASN A 56 -2.56 -4.08 2.59
N GLY A 57 -3.87 -4.04 2.29
CA GLY A 57 -4.92 -3.63 3.22
C GLY A 57 -4.80 -2.16 3.66
N LEU A 58 -4.31 -1.31 2.76
CA LEU A 58 -4.14 0.12 2.95
C LEU A 58 -5.07 0.90 1.99
N SER A 59 -5.45 2.12 2.38
CA SER A 59 -5.99 3.09 1.42
C SER A 59 -4.90 3.52 0.41
N PRO A 60 -5.27 4.10 -0.74
CA PRO A 60 -4.29 4.63 -1.69
C PRO A 60 -3.30 5.62 -1.05
N GLU A 61 -3.79 6.51 -0.19
CA GLU A 61 -2.99 7.53 0.50
C GLU A 61 -2.09 6.91 1.58
N GLU A 62 -2.61 5.95 2.36
CA GLU A 62 -1.83 5.18 3.33
C GLU A 62 -0.70 4.42 2.64
N TYR A 63 -0.98 3.78 1.50
CA TYR A 63 0.02 3.07 0.72
C TYR A 63 1.08 4.02 0.15
N GLU A 64 0.69 5.18 -0.37
CA GLU A 64 1.64 6.19 -0.84
C GLU A 64 2.56 6.67 0.28
N GLU A 65 2.02 6.98 1.46
CA GLU A 65 2.82 7.37 2.62
C GLU A 65 3.77 6.27 3.07
N TRP A 66 3.28 5.03 3.14
CA TRP A 66 4.06 3.86 3.53
C TRP A 66 5.25 3.62 2.60
N ILE A 67 5.06 3.76 1.28
CA ILE A 67 6.14 3.65 0.30
C ILE A 67 7.09 4.85 0.35
N ARG A 68 6.55 6.07 0.41
CA ARG A 68 7.34 7.31 0.44
C ARG A 68 8.31 7.36 1.63
N LEU A 69 7.90 6.82 2.77
CA LEU A 69 8.69 6.79 4.00
C LEU A 69 9.49 5.50 4.19
N ASP A 70 9.54 4.64 3.18
CA ASP A 70 10.20 3.32 3.23
C ASP A 70 9.80 2.52 4.48
N GLY A 71 8.49 2.52 4.81
CA GLY A 71 7.94 1.85 5.98
C GLY A 71 8.10 2.59 7.29
N GLY A 72 8.67 3.80 7.31
CA GLY A 72 8.65 4.69 8.48
C GLY A 72 7.27 5.30 8.74
N VAL A 73 6.98 5.64 9.99
CA VAL A 73 5.77 6.39 10.37
C VAL A 73 6.14 7.83 10.69
N GLN A 74 5.45 8.79 10.07
CA GLN A 74 5.70 10.22 10.30
C GLN A 74 5.08 10.69 11.62
N CYS A 75 5.81 11.56 12.33
CA CYS A 75 5.35 12.17 13.58
C CYS A 75 4.00 12.89 13.41
N TYR A 76 3.11 12.73 14.41
CA TYR A 76 1.79 13.38 14.42
C TYR A 76 1.76 14.79 15.04
N ALA A 77 2.89 15.29 15.57
CA ALA A 77 2.97 16.64 16.09
C ALA A 77 2.83 17.69 14.97
N GLN A 78 2.33 18.86 15.33
CA GLN A 78 2.32 20.04 14.47
C GLN A 78 3.44 21.00 14.88
N THR A 79 4.15 21.52 13.87
CA THR A 79 5.14 22.57 14.05
C THR A 79 4.47 23.92 14.36
N LYS A 80 5.26 24.92 14.79
CA LYS A 80 4.76 26.30 14.99
C LYS A 80 4.10 26.89 13.73
N ALA A 81 4.52 26.44 12.55
CA ALA A 81 3.93 26.81 11.27
C ALA A 81 2.63 26.05 10.94
N LYS A 82 2.05 25.30 11.89
CA LYS A 82 0.84 24.45 11.75
C LYS A 82 0.95 23.37 10.67
N ARG A 83 2.18 23.00 10.27
CA ARG A 83 2.45 21.86 9.38
C ARG A 83 2.80 20.62 10.20
N ARG A 84 2.45 19.43 9.71
CA ARG A 84 2.84 18.14 10.33
C ARG A 84 4.37 18.06 10.40
N CYS A 85 4.90 17.56 11.51
CA CYS A 85 6.32 17.32 11.67
C CYS A 85 6.80 16.30 10.63
N GLU A 86 7.91 16.59 9.94
CA GLU A 86 8.48 15.72 8.90
C GLU A 86 9.42 14.64 9.44
N CYS A 87 9.70 14.65 10.75
CA CYS A 87 10.49 13.60 11.39
C CYS A 87 9.71 12.29 11.48
N LEU A 88 10.45 11.18 11.50
CA LEU A 88 9.90 9.85 11.77
C LEU A 88 9.72 9.64 13.28
N ALA A 89 8.66 8.94 13.64
CA ALA A 89 8.49 8.40 14.98
C ALA A 89 9.48 7.24 15.24
N PRO A 90 9.89 7.01 16.50
CA PRO A 90 10.62 5.80 16.88
C PRO A 90 9.80 4.55 16.59
N GLY A 91 10.48 3.42 16.36
CA GLY A 91 9.85 2.15 16.00
C GLY A 91 10.41 1.51 14.73
N GLY A 92 11.29 2.22 14.01
CA GLY A 92 11.97 1.71 12.82
C GLY A 92 11.04 1.56 11.61
N THR A 93 11.57 0.98 10.54
CA THR A 93 10.84 0.74 9.29
C THR A 93 10.00 -0.53 9.39
N GLN A 94 8.70 -0.41 9.18
CA GLN A 94 7.75 -1.50 9.16
C GLN A 94 7.52 -1.99 7.72
N ARG A 95 8.18 -3.10 7.35
CA ARG A 95 7.98 -3.76 6.03
C ARG A 95 6.65 -4.47 5.88
N ASN A 96 5.94 -4.70 6.98
CA ASN A 96 4.59 -5.23 6.96
C ASN A 96 3.60 -4.06 7.02
N ALA A 97 2.75 -3.94 6.01
CA ALA A 97 1.80 -2.84 5.89
C ALA A 97 0.80 -2.77 7.06
N GLN A 98 0.35 -3.91 7.59
CA GLN A 98 -0.57 -3.93 8.73
C GLN A 98 0.11 -3.50 10.02
N ALA A 99 1.34 -3.93 10.26
CA ALA A 99 2.13 -3.45 11.40
C ALA A 99 2.41 -1.94 11.28
N TRP A 100 2.73 -1.47 10.08
CA TRP A 100 2.88 -0.03 9.80
C TRP A 100 1.59 0.74 10.11
N LYS A 101 0.45 0.25 9.61
CA LYS A 101 -0.85 0.88 9.82
C LYS A 101 -1.23 0.94 11.29
N GLN A 102 -1.06 -0.16 12.02
CA GLN A 102 -1.28 -0.21 13.47
C GLN A 102 -0.42 0.81 14.21
N LEU A 103 0.86 0.93 13.85
CA LEU A 103 1.75 1.96 14.43
C LEU A 103 1.29 3.37 14.05
N ASN A 104 0.92 3.62 12.80
CA ASN A 104 0.43 4.91 12.31
C ASN A 104 -0.86 5.34 13.04
N GLU A 105 -1.76 4.41 13.32
CA GLU A 105 -3.01 4.63 14.05
C GLU A 105 -2.80 5.04 15.51
N THR A 106 -1.66 4.69 16.13
CA THR A 106 -1.30 5.20 17.48
C THR A 106 -0.97 6.68 17.50
N LYS A 107 -0.84 7.31 16.32
CA LYS A 107 -0.46 8.72 16.13
C LYS A 107 0.84 9.07 16.85
N PRO A 108 1.95 8.38 16.56
CA PRO A 108 3.15 8.47 17.38
C PRO A 108 3.88 9.80 17.18
N TYR A 109 4.70 10.15 18.17
CA TYR A 109 5.56 11.33 18.13
C TYR A 109 7.00 10.96 17.78
N CYS A 110 7.78 11.90 17.28
CA CYS A 110 9.23 11.73 17.19
C CYS A 110 9.89 12.06 18.53
N THR A 111 11.17 11.74 18.69
CA THR A 111 11.95 12.02 19.90
C THR A 111 11.95 13.50 20.30
N ILE A 112 11.83 14.41 19.33
CA ILE A 112 11.75 15.86 19.58
C ILE A 112 10.39 16.24 20.20
N HIS A 113 9.32 15.51 19.88
CA HIS A 113 7.95 15.79 20.32
C HIS A 113 7.45 14.82 21.39
N GLY A 114 8.36 14.12 22.09
CA GLY A 114 8.03 13.28 23.24
C GLY A 114 7.67 11.82 22.91
N GLY A 115 8.09 11.33 21.73
CA GLY A 115 8.02 9.90 21.37
C GLY A 115 9.28 9.12 21.73
#